data_AF-A0A7Z9F221-F1
#
_entry.id   AF-A0A7Z9F221-F1
#
_cell.length_a   1.000
_cell.length_b   1.000
_cell.length_c   1.000
_cell.angle_alpha   90.00
_cell.angle_beta   90.00
_cell.angle_gamma   90.00
#
_symmetry.space_group_name_H-M   'P 1'
#
loop_
_entity.id
_entity.type
_entity.pdbx_description
1 polymer ?
#
loop_
_entity_poly.entity_id
_entity_poly.type
_entity_poly.pdbx_seq_one_letter_code
_entity_poly.pdbx_strand_id
1 'polypeptide(L)'
;MNVGFGATPAMSDAQQSIADDLGAVGRTKLSECERKRLLAAWGVATEESTTIGTEVAIGVKRDDQLGPVLMYGMGGIFAEMAAEVTLRVCPISKQDAQDMVNEVAGSRILIGSNGRPKADVDSLIDTLVRVSELAVNLEGIIDEININPLIVLPRGQGVKALEAVITLSHQQ
;
A
#
# COMPACT_ATOMS: atom_id res chain seq x y z
N MET A 1 -22.56 7.91 -15.57
CA MET A 1 -21.81 7.12 -14.56
C MET A 1 -20.56 7.93 -14.25
N ASN A 2 -20.47 8.49 -13.04
CA ASN A 2 -19.37 9.36 -12.66
C ASN A 2 -18.28 8.45 -12.04
N VAL A 3 -17.39 7.91 -12.86
CA VAL A 3 -16.16 7.27 -12.37
C VAL A 3 -15.20 8.39 -11.98
N GLY A 4 -15.42 8.96 -10.79
CA GLY A 4 -14.51 9.94 -10.23
C GLY A 4 -13.24 9.22 -9.81
N PHE A 5 -12.17 9.35 -10.58
CA PHE A 5 -10.81 9.09 -10.07
C PHE A 5 -10.67 9.79 -8.72
N GLY A 6 -10.19 9.08 -7.69
CA GLY A 6 -10.02 9.66 -6.36
C GLY A 6 -9.14 10.91 -6.49
N ALA A 7 -9.54 12.07 -5.98
CA ALA A 7 -8.67 13.24 -6.06
C ALA A 7 -7.53 13.06 -5.05
N THR A 8 -6.27 13.03 -5.51
CA THR A 8 -5.12 13.02 -4.61
C THR A 8 -5.05 14.37 -3.87
N PRO A 9 -5.04 14.39 -2.53
CA PRO A 9 -4.88 15.61 -1.77
C PRO A 9 -3.48 16.22 -2.00
N ALA A 10 -3.37 17.53 -1.81
CA ALA A 10 -2.08 18.21 -1.84
C ALA A 10 -1.19 17.70 -0.68
N MET A 11 0.10 17.54 -0.96
CA MET A 11 1.08 17.19 0.07
C MET A 11 1.17 18.28 1.14
N SER A 12 1.29 17.86 2.39
CA SER A 12 1.70 18.73 3.50
C SER A 12 3.17 19.14 3.39
N ASP A 13 3.57 20.21 4.09
CA ASP A 13 4.98 20.66 4.13
C ASP A 13 5.95 19.54 4.56
N ALA A 14 5.51 18.67 5.47
CA ALA A 14 6.30 17.52 5.91
C ALA A 14 6.48 16.47 4.80
N GLN A 15 5.43 16.19 4.03
CA GLN A 15 5.49 15.29 2.88
C GLN A 15 6.35 15.87 1.76
N GLN A 16 6.23 17.18 1.51
CA GLN A 16 7.06 17.88 0.53
C GLN A 16 8.54 17.81 0.88
N SER A 17 8.90 18.08 2.13
CA SER A 17 10.30 17.97 2.60
C SER A 17 10.86 16.56 2.42
N ILE A 18 10.05 15.51 2.62
CA ILE A 18 10.48 14.13 2.36
C ILE A 18 10.67 13.90 0.86
N ALA A 19 9.76 14.39 0.01
CA ALA A 19 9.89 14.27 -1.44
C ALA A 19 11.20 14.90 -1.95
N ASP A 20 11.54 16.08 -1.43
CA ASP A 20 12.77 16.79 -1.78
C ASP A 20 14.03 16.02 -1.31
N ASP A 21 14.00 15.47 -0.08
CA ASP A 21 15.06 14.61 0.44
C ASP A 21 15.29 13.38 -0.47
N LEU A 22 14.21 12.75 -0.93
CA LEU A 22 14.26 11.56 -1.79
C LEU A 22 14.84 11.85 -3.18
N GLY A 23 14.54 13.02 -3.76
CA GLY A 23 15.12 13.44 -5.04
C GLY A 23 16.64 13.62 -5.01
N ALA A 24 17.23 13.87 -3.84
CA ALA A 24 18.67 13.98 -3.66
C ALA A 24 19.38 12.64 -3.40
N VAL A 25 18.62 11.54 -3.28
CA VAL A 25 19.18 10.22 -2.97
C VAL A 25 19.86 9.65 -4.21
N GLY A 26 21.19 9.55 -4.18
CA GLY A 26 22.00 8.98 -5.28
C GLY A 26 21.95 7.45 -5.41
N ARG A 27 20.94 6.77 -4.85
CA ARG A 27 20.78 5.31 -4.87
C ARG A 27 19.34 4.93 -5.19
N THR A 28 19.15 3.70 -5.63
CA THR A 28 17.88 3.23 -6.19
C THR A 28 16.92 2.65 -5.18
N LYS A 29 17.41 2.24 -4.00
CA LYS A 29 16.58 1.64 -2.95
C LYS A 29 16.71 2.43 -1.67
N LEU A 30 15.56 2.68 -1.03
CA LEU A 30 15.51 3.37 0.25
C LEU A 30 16.09 2.50 1.38
N SER A 31 16.73 3.16 2.36
CA SER A 31 17.12 2.51 3.61
C SER A 31 15.89 2.25 4.45
N GLU A 32 16.06 1.43 5.49
CA GLU A 32 15.00 1.14 6.43
C GLU A 32 14.42 2.39 7.11
N CYS A 33 15.28 3.33 7.53
CA CYS A 33 14.83 4.57 8.15
C CYS A 33 14.05 5.45 7.16
N GLU A 34 14.49 5.55 5.90
CA GLU A 34 13.82 6.35 4.88
C GLU A 34 12.46 5.77 4.51
N ARG A 35 12.35 4.46 4.27
CA ARG A 35 11.06 3.83 3.94
C ARG A 35 10.07 3.96 5.09
N LYS A 36 10.51 3.78 6.35
CA LYS A 36 9.65 3.96 7.53
C LYS A 36 9.17 5.40 7.67
N ARG A 37 10.07 6.38 7.49
CA ARG A 37 9.74 7.81 7.54
C ARG A 37 8.72 8.17 6.45
N LEU A 38 8.93 7.68 5.23
CA LEU A 38 8.04 7.90 4.10
C LEU A 38 6.65 7.30 4.36
N LEU A 39 6.58 6.01 4.71
CA LEU A 39 5.31 5.33 5.00
C LEU A 39 4.54 6.01 6.15
N ALA A 40 5.23 6.41 7.22
CA ALA A 40 4.62 7.11 8.34
C ALA A 40 4.04 8.48 7.93
N ALA A 41 4.69 9.21 7.01
CA ALA A 41 4.19 10.49 6.52
C ALA A 41 2.88 10.38 5.72
N TRP A 42 2.61 9.21 5.13
CA TRP A 42 1.33 8.86 4.51
C TRP A 42 0.44 8.01 5.42
N GLY A 43 0.74 7.92 6.71
CA GLY A 43 -0.12 7.26 7.70
C GLY A 43 -0.16 5.73 7.59
N VAL A 44 0.89 5.10 7.05
CA VAL A 44 1.08 3.65 7.04
C VAL A 44 2.01 3.28 8.19
N ALA A 45 1.48 2.59 9.20
CA ALA A 45 2.25 2.19 10.38
C ALA A 45 3.18 1.01 10.05
N THR A 46 4.41 1.04 10.55
CA THR A 46 5.40 -0.04 10.41
C THR A 46 5.68 -0.70 11.75
N GLU A 47 6.01 -1.99 11.77
CA GLU A 47 6.28 -2.76 13.00
C GLU A 47 7.45 -3.74 12.82
N GLU A 48 8.27 -3.91 13.86
CA GLU A 48 9.48 -4.75 13.81
C GLU A 48 9.28 -6.15 14.42
N SER A 49 8.19 -6.37 15.14
CA SER A 49 7.90 -7.62 15.85
C SER A 49 6.83 -8.46 15.14
N THR A 50 6.90 -9.78 15.31
CA THR A 50 5.92 -10.74 14.82
C THR A 50 4.53 -10.40 15.33
N THR A 51 3.72 -9.79 14.47
CA THR A 51 2.35 -9.43 14.78
C THR A 51 1.41 -10.45 14.17
N ILE A 52 0.52 -11.01 15.00
CA ILE A 52 -0.43 -12.02 14.53
C ILE A 52 -1.64 -11.31 13.93
N GLY A 53 -1.92 -11.57 12.66
CA GLY A 53 -3.08 -11.06 11.94
C GLY A 53 -3.24 -11.74 10.58
N THR A 54 -4.08 -11.16 9.72
CA THR A 54 -4.21 -11.65 8.34
C THR A 54 -3.16 -10.97 7.46
N GLU A 55 -2.35 -11.76 6.77
CA GLU A 55 -1.33 -11.25 5.86
C GLU A 55 -1.93 -10.90 4.48
N VAL A 56 -1.65 -9.70 4.02
CA VAL A 56 -1.96 -9.22 2.67
C VAL A 56 -0.70 -8.59 2.06
N ALA A 57 -0.70 -8.41 0.75
CA ALA A 57 0.36 -7.72 0.02
C ALA A 57 -0.22 -6.52 -0.73
N ILE A 58 0.50 -5.41 -0.69
CA ILE A 58 0.20 -4.21 -1.48
C ILE A 58 1.44 -3.88 -2.30
N GLY A 59 1.26 -3.71 -3.61
CA GLY A 59 2.30 -3.25 -4.51
C GLY A 59 1.86 -1.98 -5.23
N VAL A 60 2.80 -1.14 -5.60
CA VAL A 60 2.62 -0.11 -6.62
C VAL A 60 3.79 -0.22 -7.58
N LYS A 61 3.49 -0.17 -8.87
CA LYS A 61 4.50 -0.05 -9.90
C LYS A 61 4.12 1.08 -10.85
N ARG A 62 5.09 1.89 -11.24
CA ARG A 62 4.92 2.87 -12.30
C ARG A 62 4.88 2.17 -13.66
N ASP A 63 3.82 2.46 -14.41
CA ASP A 63 3.72 2.15 -15.83
C ASP A 63 3.92 3.43 -16.64
N ASP A 64 4.63 3.35 -17.77
CA ASP A 64 4.99 4.52 -18.58
C ASP A 64 3.79 5.18 -19.26
N GLN A 65 2.70 4.44 -19.47
CA GLN A 65 1.49 4.93 -20.15
C GLN A 65 0.39 5.28 -19.16
N LEU A 66 0.24 4.47 -18.11
CA LEU A 66 -0.86 4.60 -17.15
C LEU A 66 -0.47 5.39 -15.90
N GLY A 67 0.82 5.62 -15.66
CA GLY A 67 1.32 6.14 -14.40
C GLY A 67 1.31 5.06 -13.30
N PRO A 68 1.19 5.42 -12.02
CA PRO A 68 1.21 4.46 -10.92
C PRO A 68 0.02 3.50 -10.95
N VAL A 69 0.29 2.18 -10.88
CA VAL A 69 -0.70 1.11 -10.78
C VAL A 69 -0.55 0.40 -9.45
N LEU A 70 -1.63 0.40 -8.65
CA LEU A 70 -1.70 -0.30 -7.37
C LEU A 70 -2.19 -1.74 -7.56
N MET A 71 -1.52 -2.64 -6.86
CA MET A 71 -1.83 -4.06 -6.73
C MET A 71 -2.21 -4.38 -5.29
N TYR A 72 -3.28 -5.16 -5.12
CA TYR A 72 -3.67 -5.76 -3.85
C TYR A 72 -3.85 -7.27 -4.02
N GLY A 73 -3.42 -8.04 -3.02
CA GLY A 73 -3.63 -9.48 -2.97
C GLY A 73 -3.39 -10.06 -1.58
N MET A 74 -3.61 -11.36 -1.46
CA MET A 74 -3.30 -12.09 -0.22
C MET A 74 -1.78 -12.27 -0.04
N GLY A 75 -1.32 -12.24 1.21
CA GLY A 75 0.07 -12.47 1.60
C GLY A 75 0.30 -13.86 2.18
N GLY A 76 1.57 -14.16 2.48
CA GLY A 76 1.98 -15.41 3.13
C GLY A 76 1.62 -16.67 2.34
N ILE A 77 1.23 -17.74 3.06
CA ILE A 77 0.86 -19.03 2.47
C ILE A 77 -0.26 -18.89 1.41
N PHE A 78 -1.16 -17.91 1.58
CA PHE A 78 -2.25 -17.70 0.62
C PHE A 78 -1.78 -17.12 -0.71
N ALA A 79 -0.66 -16.38 -0.75
CA ALA A 79 -0.05 -15.90 -1.99
C ALA A 79 0.42 -17.06 -2.87
N GLU A 80 0.98 -18.11 -2.26
CA GLU A 80 1.51 -19.29 -2.97
C GLU A 80 0.43 -20.19 -3.54
N MET A 81 -0.77 -20.21 -2.93
CA MET A 81 -1.83 -21.15 -3.30
C MET A 81 -2.79 -20.62 -4.39
N ALA A 82 -2.95 -19.30 -4.54
CA ALA A 82 -3.99 -18.75 -5.39
C ALA A 82 -3.54 -17.64 -6.36
N ALA A 83 -2.43 -16.94 -6.10
CA ALA A 83 -1.93 -15.81 -6.92
C ALA A 83 -3.03 -14.79 -7.34
N GLU A 84 -4.12 -14.69 -6.56
CA GLU A 84 -5.22 -13.78 -6.87
C GLU A 84 -4.84 -12.38 -6.44
N VAL A 85 -4.72 -11.51 -7.44
CA VAL A 85 -4.44 -10.09 -7.27
C VAL A 85 -5.45 -9.28 -8.06
N THR A 86 -5.67 -8.05 -7.62
CA THR A 86 -6.43 -7.03 -8.35
C THR A 86 -5.57 -5.80 -8.56
N LEU A 87 -5.81 -5.11 -9.67
CA LEU A 87 -5.05 -3.95 -10.11
C LEU A 87 -5.97 -2.75 -10.30
N ARG A 88 -5.49 -1.55 -9.95
CA ARG A 88 -6.15 -0.28 -10.25
C ARG A 88 -5.11 0.78 -10.59
N VAL A 89 -5.44 1.64 -11.55
CA VAL A 89 -4.65 2.85 -11.84
C VAL A 89 -4.88 3.84 -10.70
N CYS A 90 -3.81 4.38 -10.14
CA CYS A 90 -3.87 5.39 -9.09
C CYS A 90 -4.18 6.77 -9.69
N PRO A 91 -4.77 7.69 -8.92
CA PRO A 91 -5.28 7.49 -7.54
C PRO A 91 -6.60 6.71 -7.49
N ILE A 92 -6.77 5.91 -6.42
CA ILE A 92 -7.99 5.11 -6.22
C ILE A 92 -8.90 5.77 -5.18
N SER A 93 -10.22 5.61 -5.33
CA SER A 93 -11.18 6.00 -4.31
C SER A 93 -11.34 4.92 -3.22
N LYS A 94 -12.01 5.28 -2.10
CA LYS A 94 -12.41 4.28 -1.09
C LYS A 94 -13.30 3.18 -1.68
N GLN A 95 -14.15 3.51 -2.65
CA GLN A 95 -15.00 2.52 -3.30
C GLN A 95 -14.16 1.55 -4.15
N ASP A 96 -13.19 2.07 -4.91
CA ASP A 96 -12.27 1.22 -5.67
C ASP A 96 -11.50 0.27 -4.74
N ALA A 97 -10.97 0.78 -3.63
CA ALA A 97 -10.28 -0.03 -2.63
C ALA A 97 -11.19 -1.10 -2.00
N GLN A 98 -12.45 -0.76 -1.71
CA GLN A 98 -13.44 -1.72 -1.21
C GLN A 98 -13.73 -2.81 -2.25
N ASP A 99 -13.88 -2.45 -3.52
CA ASP A 99 -14.12 -3.39 -4.62
C ASP A 99 -12.90 -4.29 -4.83
N MET A 100 -11.68 -3.74 -4.78
CA MET A 100 -10.44 -4.51 -4.83
C MET A 100 -10.38 -5.58 -3.74
N VAL A 101 -10.71 -5.22 -2.48
CA VAL A 101 -10.73 -6.19 -1.38
C VAL A 101 -11.76 -7.31 -1.63
N ASN A 102 -12.91 -6.98 -2.21
CA ASN A 102 -13.98 -7.94 -2.48
C ASN A 102 -13.69 -8.86 -3.69
N GLU A 103 -12.89 -8.39 -4.66
CA GLU A 103 -12.52 -9.15 -5.87
C GLU A 103 -11.58 -10.32 -5.58
N VAL A 104 -10.73 -10.20 -4.55
CA VAL A 104 -9.78 -11.26 -4.17
C VAL A 104 -10.53 -12.28 -3.29
N ALA A 105 -10.76 -13.49 -3.79
CA ALA A 105 -11.58 -14.49 -3.07
C ALA A 105 -10.96 -14.90 -1.73
N GLY A 106 -9.62 -14.87 -1.65
CA GLY A 106 -8.88 -15.07 -0.41
C GLY A 106 -9.22 -14.06 0.71
N SER A 107 -9.66 -12.85 0.36
CA SER A 107 -10.06 -11.79 1.30
C SER A 107 -11.25 -12.18 2.18
N ARG A 108 -12.00 -13.23 1.83
CA ARG A 108 -13.10 -13.76 2.66
C ARG A 108 -12.63 -14.15 4.07
N ILE A 109 -11.35 -14.46 4.26
CA ILE A 109 -10.78 -14.74 5.58
C ILE A 109 -10.80 -13.50 6.50
N LEU A 110 -10.78 -12.28 5.94
CA LEU A 110 -10.84 -11.02 6.68
C LEU A 110 -12.17 -10.84 7.42
N ILE A 111 -13.24 -11.49 6.96
CA ILE A 111 -14.58 -11.47 7.59
C ILE A 111 -14.62 -12.33 8.87
N GLY A 112 -13.51 -13.01 9.19
CA GLY A 112 -13.40 -13.94 10.32
C GLY A 112 -13.82 -15.35 9.91
N SER A 113 -13.00 -16.35 10.25
CA SER A 113 -13.27 -17.76 10.00
C SER A 113 -12.51 -18.62 11.01
N ASN A 114 -13.00 -19.84 11.30
CA ASN A 114 -12.31 -20.82 12.14
C ASN A 114 -11.78 -20.28 13.49
N GLY A 115 -12.59 -19.49 14.20
CA GLY A 115 -12.24 -18.91 15.51
C GLY A 115 -11.37 -17.64 15.45
N ARG A 116 -10.99 -17.16 14.26
CA ARG A 116 -10.27 -15.90 14.09
C ARG A 116 -11.23 -14.70 14.17
N PRO A 117 -10.84 -13.60 14.84
CA PRO A 117 -11.63 -12.38 14.88
C PRO A 117 -11.75 -11.75 13.49
N LYS A 118 -12.77 -10.91 13.30
CA LYS A 118 -12.89 -10.06 12.10
C LYS A 118 -11.68 -9.13 12.00
N ALA A 119 -11.11 -9.02 10.82
CA ALA A 119 -10.01 -8.12 10.55
C ALA A 119 -10.50 -6.67 10.38
N ASP A 120 -9.60 -5.71 10.53
CA ASP A 120 -9.85 -4.28 10.34
C ASP A 120 -9.81 -3.91 8.85
N VAL A 121 -10.86 -4.31 8.13
CA VAL A 121 -10.99 -4.07 6.69
C VAL A 121 -11.08 -2.58 6.37
N ASP A 122 -11.71 -1.79 7.25
CA ASP A 122 -11.82 -0.33 7.07
C ASP A 122 -10.42 0.32 7.03
N SER A 123 -9.53 -0.11 7.94
CA SER A 123 -8.13 0.37 7.96
C SER A 123 -7.30 -0.12 6.77
N LEU A 124 -7.60 -1.32 6.26
CA LEU A 124 -6.98 -1.82 5.02
C LEU A 124 -7.38 -0.94 3.82
N ILE A 125 -8.66 -0.63 3.67
CA ILE A 125 -9.19 0.23 2.61
C ILE A 125 -8.54 1.61 2.66
N ASP A 126 -8.48 2.22 3.85
CA ASP A 126 -7.83 3.52 4.03
C ASP A 126 -6.33 3.46 3.68
N THR A 127 -5.66 2.34 3.97
CA THR A 127 -4.24 2.13 3.62
C THR A 127 -4.04 2.00 2.11
N LEU A 128 -4.91 1.28 1.41
CA LEU A 128 -4.85 1.17 -0.06
C LEU A 128 -4.97 2.56 -0.72
N VAL A 129 -5.92 3.37 -0.24
CA VAL A 129 -6.10 4.75 -0.73
C VAL A 129 -4.85 5.58 -0.46
N ARG A 130 -4.33 5.59 0.77
CA ARG A 130 -3.12 6.35 1.14
C ARG A 130 -1.88 5.94 0.35
N VAL A 131 -1.69 4.65 0.09
CA VAL A 131 -0.58 4.15 -0.74
C VAL A 131 -0.76 4.58 -2.20
N SER A 132 -2.00 4.60 -2.71
CA SER A 132 -2.28 5.13 -4.05
C SER A 132 -1.99 6.64 -4.16
N GLU A 133 -2.32 7.40 -3.12
CA GLU A 133 -2.06 8.84 -3.04
C GLU A 133 -0.56 9.11 -2.98
N LEU A 134 0.17 8.39 -2.13
CA LEU A 134 1.63 8.43 -2.04
C LEU A 134 2.27 8.24 -3.42
N ALA A 135 1.85 7.20 -4.13
CA ALA A 135 2.39 6.88 -5.45
C ALA A 135 2.20 8.00 -6.47
N VAL A 136 1.03 8.66 -6.46
CA VAL A 136 0.74 9.80 -7.34
C VAL A 136 1.51 11.04 -6.90
N ASN A 137 1.58 11.31 -5.59
CA ASN A 137 2.31 12.45 -5.05
C ASN A 137 3.81 12.39 -5.37
N LEU A 138 4.38 11.20 -5.44
CA LEU A 138 5.80 10.95 -5.70
C LEU A 138 6.05 10.37 -7.09
N GLU A 139 5.13 10.59 -8.03
CA GLU A 139 5.31 10.20 -9.42
C GLU A 139 6.55 10.90 -10.01
N GLY A 140 7.40 10.12 -10.69
CA GLY A 140 8.69 10.60 -11.19
C GLY A 140 9.85 10.51 -10.19
N ILE A 141 9.56 10.21 -8.92
CA ILE A 141 10.56 9.97 -7.87
C ILE A 141 10.59 8.47 -7.50
N ILE A 142 9.43 7.82 -7.41
CA ILE A 142 9.31 6.39 -7.05
C ILE A 142 8.88 5.56 -8.26
N ASP A 143 9.59 4.46 -8.51
CA ASP A 143 9.24 3.46 -9.52
C ASP A 143 8.39 2.32 -8.95
N GLU A 144 8.70 1.90 -7.72
CA GLU A 144 8.07 0.73 -7.10
C GLU A 144 7.92 0.89 -5.60
N ILE A 145 6.78 0.45 -5.07
CA ILE A 145 6.52 0.24 -3.64
C ILE A 145 6.03 -1.19 -3.50
N ASN A 146 6.64 -1.97 -2.63
CA ASN A 146 6.18 -3.32 -2.32
C ASN A 146 6.10 -3.45 -0.80
N ILE A 147 4.89 -3.57 -0.26
CA ILE A 147 4.61 -3.80 1.15
C ILE A 147 4.14 -5.24 1.29
N ASN A 148 5.04 -6.11 1.73
CA ASN A 148 4.76 -7.51 1.94
C ASN A 148 5.71 -8.08 3.01
N PRO A 149 5.20 -8.55 4.16
CA PRO A 149 3.78 -8.63 4.52
C PRO A 149 3.22 -7.33 5.11
N LEU A 150 1.97 -7.03 4.77
CA LEU A 150 1.11 -6.11 5.51
C LEU A 150 0.14 -6.94 6.37
N ILE A 151 0.11 -6.69 7.67
CA ILE A 151 -0.74 -7.39 8.63
C ILE A 151 -2.00 -6.59 8.89
N VAL A 152 -3.15 -7.17 8.58
CA VAL A 152 -4.46 -6.65 8.99
C VAL A 152 -4.82 -7.22 10.35
N LEU A 153 -4.92 -6.34 11.35
CA LEU A 153 -5.18 -6.70 12.74
C LEU A 153 -6.67 -6.92 12.98
N PRO A 154 -7.08 -7.43 14.16
CA PRO A 154 -8.49 -7.49 14.52
C PRO A 154 -9.15 -6.11 14.43
N ARG A 155 -10.44 -6.09 14.11
CA ARG A 155 -11.23 -4.87 13.92
C ARG A 155 -11.00 -3.83 15.03
N GLY A 156 -10.69 -2.61 14.64
CA GLY A 156 -10.39 -1.48 15.53
C GLY A 156 -8.90 -1.34 15.90
N GLN A 157 -8.03 -2.22 15.41
CA GLN A 157 -6.59 -2.20 15.71
C GLN A 157 -5.72 -1.76 14.53
N GLY A 158 -6.31 -1.57 13.34
CA GLY A 158 -5.60 -1.05 12.17
C GLY A 158 -4.82 -2.09 11.36
N VAL A 159 -3.82 -1.61 10.64
CA VAL A 159 -2.90 -2.42 9.84
C VAL A 159 -1.44 -2.06 10.15
N LYS A 160 -0.52 -3.00 9.93
CA LYS A 160 0.91 -2.82 10.16
C LYS A 160 1.74 -3.40 9.03
N ALA A 161 2.63 -2.61 8.44
CA ALA A 161 3.64 -3.09 7.49
C ALA A 161 4.83 -3.67 8.26
N LEU A 162 5.11 -4.96 8.08
CA LEU A 162 6.32 -5.56 8.67
C LEU A 162 7.54 -5.31 7.80
N GLU A 163 7.34 -5.35 6.49
CA GLU A 163 8.39 -5.11 5.52
C GLU A 163 7.87 -4.27 4.35
N ALA A 164 8.76 -3.42 3.86
CA ALA A 164 8.54 -2.66 2.64
C ALA A 164 9.83 -2.53 1.84
N VAL A 165 9.74 -2.60 0.53
CA VAL A 165 10.81 -2.25 -0.40
C VAL A 165 10.30 -1.12 -1.27
N ILE A 166 11.09 -0.04 -1.37
CA ILE A 166 10.75 1.13 -2.18
C ILE A 166 11.94 1.43 -3.09
N THR A 167 11.66 1.50 -4.39
CA THR A 167 12.65 1.77 -5.44
C THR A 167 12.39 3.15 -6.03
N LEU A 168 13.45 3.95 -6.16
CA LEU A 168 13.43 5.28 -6.75
C LEU A 168 13.66 5.22 -8.25
N SER A 169 13.04 6.15 -8.98
CA SER A 169 13.26 6.37 -10.40
C SER A 169 14.71 6.72 -10.67
N HIS A 170 15.33 5.97 -11.58
CA HIS A 170 16.62 6.40 -12.13
C HIS A 170 16.40 7.56 -13.08
N GLN A 171 16.89 8.76 -12.73
CA GLN A 171 17.11 9.78 -13.74
C GLN A 171 18.29 9.32 -14.62
N GLN A 172 17.99 8.94 -15.86
CA GLN A 172 18.99 8.86 -16.94
C GLN A 172 19.25 10.26 -17.49
#